data_AF-A0A4V3WJY5-F1
#
_entry.id   AF-A0A4V3WJY5-F1
#
_cell.length_a   1.000
_cell.length_b   1.000
_cell.length_c   1.000
_cell.angle_alpha   90.00
_cell.angle_beta   90.00
_cell.angle_gamma   90.00
#
_symmetry.space_group_name_H-M   'P 1'
#
loop_
_entity.id
_entity.type
_entity.pdbx_description
1 polymer ?
#
loop_
_entity_poly.entity_id
_entity_poly.type
_entity_poly.pdbx_seq_one_letter_code
_entity_poly.pdbx_strand_id
1 'polypeptide(L)'
;MENRVDINDEKEVLHIVMFPWLAMGHLIPFLHLSTTLATKGHRISFISTDGNLRRLPQIPLRLSPLITFIPLPFPAIPNLPPNTESSMDAPHHQTQLLKIAFDFLKQPLSDFLEKISPNPDWIISDYASHWLSGLAAEMGVSCAFFSLFNAATMVFFGPPAKVASESIKIYNAISDGVVNLVDKFFEMQRHDALKTLDIYIRGQGNRQKNTPFLPLVRYEGQLFLFWTQPTVEPTAL
;
A
#
# COMPACT_ATOMS: atom_id res chain seq x y z
N MET A 1 -40.47 26.14 -5.96
CA MET A 1 -40.45 24.66 -5.89
C MET A 1 -39.04 24.26 -6.25
N GLU A 2 -38.25 23.94 -5.22
CA GLU A 2 -36.83 23.64 -5.36
C GLU A 2 -36.72 22.12 -5.58
N ASN A 3 -36.21 21.74 -6.77
CA ASN A 3 -36.00 20.34 -7.14
C ASN A 3 -34.92 19.77 -6.23
N ARG A 4 -35.33 18.97 -5.24
CA ARG A 4 -34.44 18.08 -4.52
C ARG A 4 -33.96 17.02 -5.51
N VAL A 5 -32.68 17.05 -5.82
CA VAL A 5 -32.00 15.93 -6.46
C VAL A 5 -31.99 14.82 -5.42
N ASP A 6 -32.84 13.81 -5.62
CA ASP A 6 -32.77 12.56 -4.88
C ASP A 6 -31.48 11.84 -5.28
N ILE A 7 -30.39 12.11 -4.54
CA ILE A 7 -29.17 11.32 -4.62
C ILE A 7 -29.49 10.00 -3.90
N ASN A 8 -29.96 9.01 -4.66
CA ASN A 8 -29.90 7.62 -4.21
C ASN A 8 -28.42 7.27 -4.06
N ASP A 9 -27.90 7.44 -2.85
CA ASP A 9 -26.55 7.04 -2.43
C ASP A 9 -26.52 5.51 -2.25
N GLU A 10 -26.86 4.76 -3.30
CA GLU A 10 -26.59 3.34 -3.36
C GLU A 10 -25.07 3.18 -3.36
N LYS A 11 -24.51 2.73 -2.23
CA LYS A 11 -23.08 2.45 -2.11
C LYS A 11 -22.66 1.49 -3.22
N GLU A 12 -21.86 2.00 -4.15
CA GLU A 12 -21.30 1.22 -5.25
C GLU A 12 -20.48 0.02 -4.70
N VAL A 13 -20.94 -1.19 -5.02
CA VAL A 13 -20.29 -2.43 -4.57
C VAL A 13 -19.18 -2.79 -5.55
N LEU A 14 -17.96 -2.39 -5.20
CA LEU A 14 -16.76 -2.75 -5.96
C LEU A 14 -16.36 -4.22 -5.81
N HIS A 15 -15.80 -4.78 -6.87
CA HIS A 15 -15.05 -6.04 -6.89
C HIS A 15 -13.53 -5.76 -6.95
N ILE A 16 -12.83 -6.19 -5.91
CA ILE A 16 -11.41 -5.85 -5.67
C ILE A 16 -10.58 -7.13 -5.62
N VAL A 17 -9.55 -7.21 -6.45
CA VAL A 17 -8.57 -8.29 -6.44
C VAL A 17 -7.39 -7.88 -5.56
N MET A 18 -6.97 -8.77 -4.66
CA MET A 18 -5.78 -8.58 -3.83
C MET A 18 -4.67 -9.50 -4.33
N PHE A 19 -3.51 -8.94 -4.65
CA PHE A 19 -2.33 -9.70 -5.10
C PHE A 19 -1.08 -9.34 -4.29
N PRO A 20 -0.99 -9.81 -3.03
CA PRO A 20 0.15 -9.57 -2.13
C PRO A 20 1.41 -10.36 -2.48
N TRP A 21 2.55 -9.91 -1.94
CA TRP A 21 3.78 -10.71 -1.92
C TRP A 21 3.63 -11.98 -1.06
N LEU A 22 4.33 -13.06 -1.43
CA LEU A 22 4.27 -14.39 -0.79
C LEU A 22 5.01 -14.48 0.55
N ALA A 23 4.64 -13.60 1.49
CA ALA A 23 5.17 -13.56 2.84
C ALA A 23 4.03 -13.30 3.82
N MET A 24 4.00 -13.97 4.99
CA MET A 24 2.92 -13.77 5.96
C MET A 24 2.83 -12.33 6.48
N GLY A 25 3.97 -11.65 6.60
CA GLY A 25 4.02 -10.22 6.94
C GLY A 25 3.32 -9.32 5.91
N HIS A 26 3.06 -9.80 4.69
CA HIS A 26 2.33 -9.10 3.65
C HIS A 26 0.88 -9.61 3.51
N LEU A 27 0.72 -10.93 3.51
CA LEU A 27 -0.56 -11.60 3.37
C LEU A 27 -1.55 -11.23 4.49
N ILE A 28 -1.10 -11.16 5.74
CA ILE A 28 -1.97 -10.83 6.89
C ILE A 28 -2.49 -9.38 6.80
N PRO A 29 -1.65 -8.35 6.59
CA PRO A 29 -2.15 -6.98 6.37
C PRO A 29 -3.10 -6.85 5.19
N PHE A 30 -2.82 -7.51 4.06
CA PHE A 30 -3.74 -7.53 2.92
C PHE A 30 -5.07 -8.19 3.30
N LEU A 31 -5.07 -9.25 4.13
CA LEU A 31 -6.29 -9.90 4.59
C LEU A 31 -7.08 -8.99 5.55
N HIS A 32 -6.40 -8.21 6.39
CA HIS A 32 -7.04 -7.18 7.22
C HIS A 32 -7.70 -6.09 6.36
N LEU A 33 -7.00 -5.60 5.33
CA LEU A 33 -7.56 -4.65 4.37
C LEU A 33 -8.79 -5.24 3.67
N SER A 34 -8.68 -6.49 3.21
CA SER A 34 -9.77 -7.25 2.58
C SER A 34 -10.99 -7.35 3.48
N THR A 35 -10.78 -7.71 4.74
CA THR A 35 -11.82 -7.80 5.76
C THR A 35 -12.49 -6.44 5.97
N THR A 36 -11.71 -5.37 6.04
CA THR A 36 -12.22 -4.01 6.21
C THR A 36 -13.07 -3.57 5.01
N LEU A 37 -12.63 -3.85 3.79
CA LEU A 37 -13.38 -3.54 2.57
C LEU A 37 -14.64 -4.39 2.45
N ALA A 38 -14.57 -5.68 2.79
CA ALA A 38 -15.73 -6.57 2.82
C ALA A 38 -16.78 -6.12 3.86
N THR A 39 -16.38 -5.61 5.03
CA THR A 39 -17.35 -5.06 5.99
C THR A 39 -18.11 -3.84 5.47
N LYS A 40 -17.58 -3.17 4.44
CA LYS A 40 -18.26 -2.05 3.75
C LYS A 40 -19.16 -2.53 2.60
N GLY A 41 -19.20 -3.83 2.32
CA GLY A 41 -20.02 -4.46 1.28
C GLY A 41 -19.28 -4.83 0.00
N HIS A 42 -17.99 -4.53 -0.13
CA HIS A 42 -17.21 -4.82 -1.34
C HIS A 42 -16.89 -6.32 -1.47
N ARG A 43 -16.80 -6.80 -2.71
CA ARG A 43 -16.41 -8.19 -3.04
C ARG A 43 -14.90 -8.26 -3.21
N ILE A 44 -14.27 -9.27 -2.62
CA ILE A 44 -12.83 -9.45 -2.61
C ILE A 44 -12.46 -10.80 -3.23
N SER A 45 -11.53 -10.77 -4.17
CA SER A 45 -10.80 -11.95 -4.64
C SER A 45 -9.40 -11.90 -4.06
N PHE A 46 -9.12 -12.72 -3.04
CA PHE A 46 -7.83 -12.76 -2.37
C PHE A 46 -6.94 -13.83 -3.01
N ILE A 47 -5.93 -13.40 -3.76
CA ILE A 47 -5.10 -14.29 -4.55
C ILE A 47 -3.80 -14.60 -3.81
N SER A 48 -3.46 -15.88 -3.72
CA SER A 48 -2.14 -16.33 -3.29
C SER A 48 -1.92 -17.77 -3.75
N THR A 49 -0.84 -18.40 -3.29
CA THR A 49 -0.61 -19.83 -3.54
C THR A 49 -1.37 -20.67 -2.52
N ASP A 50 -1.68 -21.91 -2.90
CA ASP A 50 -2.44 -22.85 -2.07
C ASP A 50 -1.81 -23.11 -0.68
N GLY A 51 -0.48 -23.23 -0.61
CA GLY A 51 0.26 -23.36 0.66
C GLY A 51 0.17 -22.13 1.55
N ASN A 52 0.15 -20.92 0.98
CA ASN A 52 0.01 -19.69 1.74
C ASN A 52 -1.43 -19.49 2.23
N LEU A 53 -2.43 -19.78 1.39
CA LEU A 53 -3.85 -19.64 1.76
C LEU A 53 -4.22 -20.52 2.95
N ARG A 54 -3.68 -21.74 3.04
CA ARG A 54 -3.88 -22.63 4.20
C ARG A 54 -3.34 -22.08 5.52
N ARG A 55 -2.36 -21.16 5.47
CA ARG A 55 -1.70 -20.57 6.65
C ARG A 55 -2.37 -19.27 7.11
N LEU A 56 -3.31 -18.73 6.33
CA LEU A 56 -4.02 -17.51 6.69
C LEU A 56 -4.94 -17.74 7.89
N PRO A 57 -5.14 -16.70 8.73
CA PRO A 57 -6.14 -16.76 9.78
C PRO A 57 -7.54 -16.88 9.16
N GLN A 58 -8.45 -17.51 9.89
CA GLN A 58 -9.84 -17.64 9.48
C GLN A 58 -10.55 -16.28 9.46
N ILE A 59 -11.38 -16.06 8.45
CA ILE A 59 -12.22 -14.86 8.35
C ILE A 59 -13.55 -15.08 9.09
N PRO A 60 -14.19 -14.00 9.60
CA PRO A 60 -15.54 -14.11 10.16
C PRO A 60 -16.54 -14.66 9.14
N LEU A 61 -17.35 -15.65 9.54
CA LEU A 61 -18.30 -16.34 8.65
C LEU A 61 -19.25 -15.38 7.90
N ARG A 62 -19.64 -14.28 8.54
CA ARG A 62 -20.48 -13.23 7.93
C ARG A 62 -19.86 -12.57 6.69
N LEU A 63 -18.54 -12.64 6.55
CA LEU A 63 -17.78 -12.06 5.44
C LEU A 63 -17.40 -13.09 4.37
N SER A 64 -17.59 -14.38 4.62
CA SER A 64 -17.29 -15.46 3.66
C SER A 64 -17.98 -15.29 2.29
N PRO A 65 -19.21 -14.74 2.17
CA PRO A 65 -19.80 -14.47 0.85
C PRO A 65 -19.13 -13.34 0.07
N LEU A 66 -18.33 -12.51 0.74
CA LEU A 66 -17.68 -11.33 0.17
C LEU A 66 -16.18 -11.51 -0.04
N ILE A 67 -15.54 -12.53 0.56
CA ILE A 67 -14.11 -12.78 0.40
C ILE A 67 -13.92 -14.19 -0.13
N THR A 68 -13.45 -14.29 -1.37
CA THR A 68 -13.12 -15.55 -2.02
C THR A 68 -11.60 -15.69 -2.08
N PHE A 69 -11.07 -16.79 -1.54
CA PHE A 69 -9.66 -17.13 -1.68
C PHE A 69 -9.41 -17.86 -2.99
N ILE A 70 -8.46 -17.37 -3.78
CA ILE A 70 -8.16 -17.87 -5.12
C ILE A 70 -6.73 -18.44 -5.12
N PRO A 71 -6.57 -19.77 -5.11
CA PRO A 71 -5.26 -20.39 -5.21
C PRO A 71 -4.73 -20.30 -6.64
N LEU A 72 -3.51 -19.81 -6.82
CA LEU A 72 -2.75 -19.95 -8.06
C LEU A 72 -1.74 -21.09 -7.96
N PRO A 73 -1.50 -21.84 -9.05
CA PRO A 73 -0.49 -22.89 -9.08
C PRO A 73 0.89 -22.26 -8.94
N PHE A 74 1.65 -22.69 -7.92
CA PHE A 74 3.03 -22.26 -7.76
C PHE A 74 3.97 -23.10 -8.64
N PRO A 75 4.87 -22.47 -9.42
CA PRO A 75 5.74 -23.20 -10.33
C PRO A 75 6.83 -23.98 -9.57
N ALA A 76 7.27 -25.10 -10.14
CA ALA A 76 8.50 -25.74 -9.69
C ALA A 76 9.71 -24.93 -10.20
N ILE A 77 10.57 -24.48 -9.30
CA ILE A 77 11.80 -23.73 -9.63
C ILE A 77 13.03 -24.57 -9.31
N PRO A 78 14.00 -24.72 -10.24
CA PRO A 78 15.25 -25.39 -9.96
C PRO A 78 15.96 -24.79 -8.73
N ASN A 79 16.48 -25.66 -7.86
CA ASN A 79 17.16 -25.29 -6.61
C ASN A 79 16.28 -24.66 -5.52
N LEU A 80 14.96 -24.58 -5.74
CA LEU A 80 14.01 -24.24 -4.70
C LEU A 80 13.39 -25.54 -4.16
N PRO A 81 13.45 -25.81 -2.84
CA PRO A 81 12.88 -27.03 -2.27
C PRO A 81 11.37 -27.13 -2.57
N PRO A 82 10.81 -28.36 -2.72
CA PRO A 82 9.37 -28.54 -2.89
C PRO A 82 8.58 -27.86 -1.77
N ASN A 83 7.40 -27.32 -2.11
CA ASN A 83 6.49 -26.61 -1.19
C ASN A 83 7.07 -25.31 -0.59
N THR A 84 8.13 -24.75 -1.17
CA THR A 84 8.67 -23.43 -0.78
C THR A 84 7.87 -22.33 -1.46
N GLU A 85 6.66 -22.12 -0.96
CA GLU A 85 5.73 -21.13 -1.53
C GLU A 85 5.76 -19.81 -0.76
N SER A 86 6.43 -19.74 0.39
CA SER A 86 6.53 -18.54 1.23
C SER A 86 7.97 -18.13 1.46
N SER A 87 8.19 -16.84 1.73
CA SER A 87 9.51 -16.33 2.16
C SER A 87 10.01 -16.97 3.46
N MET A 88 9.11 -17.53 4.27
CA MET A 88 9.46 -18.25 5.49
C MET A 88 9.96 -19.67 5.23
N ASP A 89 9.58 -20.26 4.09
CA ASP A 89 10.02 -21.60 3.69
C ASP A 89 11.39 -21.54 2.99
N ALA A 90 11.70 -20.41 2.34
CA ALA A 90 12.91 -20.23 1.57
C ALA A 90 14.10 -19.83 2.48
N PRO A 91 15.25 -20.53 2.40
CA PRO A 91 16.49 -20.02 2.98
C PRO A 91 16.79 -18.60 2.50
N HIS A 92 17.37 -17.74 3.35
CA HIS A 92 17.64 -16.33 3.01
C HIS A 92 18.41 -16.12 1.70
N HIS A 93 19.31 -17.03 1.33
CA HIS A 93 20.07 -16.95 0.08
C HIS A 93 19.24 -17.33 -1.17
N GLN A 94 18.05 -17.90 -0.99
CA GLN A 94 17.14 -18.36 -2.05
C GLN A 94 15.93 -17.45 -2.24
N THR A 95 15.82 -16.34 -1.49
CA THR A 95 14.69 -15.39 -1.62
C THR A 95 14.56 -14.82 -3.05
N GLN A 96 15.65 -14.77 -3.83
CA GLN A 96 15.59 -14.37 -5.24
C GLN A 96 14.88 -15.41 -6.12
N LEU A 97 15.04 -16.71 -5.82
CA LEU A 97 14.31 -17.77 -6.54
C LEU A 97 12.81 -17.68 -6.30
N LEU A 98 12.38 -17.26 -5.10
CA LEU A 98 10.96 -17.03 -4.81
C LEU A 98 10.39 -15.86 -5.64
N LYS A 99 11.19 -14.81 -5.90
CA LYS A 99 10.77 -13.71 -6.79
C LYS A 99 10.63 -14.18 -8.23
N ILE A 100 11.58 -14.97 -8.71
CA ILE A 100 11.50 -15.60 -10.04
C ILE A 100 10.23 -16.47 -10.13
N ALA A 101 9.95 -17.29 -9.10
CA ALA A 101 8.73 -18.09 -9.01
C ALA A 101 7.47 -17.23 -9.06
N PHE A 102 7.49 -16.09 -8.39
CA PHE A 102 6.37 -15.15 -8.36
C PHE A 102 6.08 -14.52 -9.73
N ASP A 103 7.12 -14.27 -10.53
CA ASP A 103 6.93 -13.73 -11.90
C ASP A 103 6.21 -14.72 -12.82
N PHE A 104 6.39 -16.03 -12.61
CA PHE A 104 5.62 -17.06 -13.32
C PHE A 104 4.14 -17.09 -12.92
N LEU A 105 3.73 -16.43 -11.83
CA LEU A 105 2.31 -16.26 -11.49
C LEU A 105 1.61 -15.24 -12.40
N LYS A 106 2.34 -14.52 -13.26
CA LYS A 106 1.76 -13.60 -14.25
C LYS A 106 0.72 -14.29 -15.13
N GLN A 107 1.05 -15.43 -15.73
CA GLN A 107 0.14 -16.10 -16.66
C GLN A 107 -1.11 -16.65 -15.93
N PRO A 108 -0.99 -17.39 -14.81
CA PRO A 108 -2.16 -17.82 -14.05
C PRO A 108 -3.04 -16.66 -13.57
N LEU A 109 -2.45 -15.52 -13.20
CA LEU A 109 -3.21 -14.33 -12.82
C LEU A 109 -3.95 -13.73 -14.02
N SER A 110 -3.30 -13.60 -15.18
CA SER A 110 -3.94 -13.13 -16.42
C SER A 110 -5.13 -14.01 -16.78
N ASP A 111 -4.93 -15.33 -16.83
CA ASP A 111 -5.97 -16.31 -17.14
C ASP A 111 -7.17 -16.21 -16.17
N PHE A 112 -6.90 -15.92 -14.90
CA PHE A 112 -7.95 -15.71 -13.89
C PHE A 112 -8.70 -14.41 -14.16
N LEU A 113 -7.99 -13.30 -14.39
CA LEU A 113 -8.59 -11.98 -14.63
C LEU A 113 -9.43 -11.95 -15.91
N GLU A 114 -9.08 -12.74 -16.94
CA GLU A 114 -9.85 -12.86 -18.18
C GLU A 114 -11.16 -13.63 -17.99
N LYS A 115 -11.20 -14.57 -17.03
CA LYS A 115 -12.34 -15.48 -16.81
C LYS A 115 -13.30 -15.00 -15.73
N ILE A 116 -12.83 -14.18 -14.80
CA ILE A 116 -13.65 -13.76 -13.67
C ILE A 116 -14.79 -12.85 -14.13
N SER A 117 -15.97 -13.08 -13.56
CA SER A 117 -17.16 -12.27 -13.79
C SER A 117 -17.89 -12.02 -12.45
N PRO A 118 -18.27 -10.76 -12.13
CA PRO A 118 -18.01 -9.54 -12.89
C PRO A 118 -16.52 -9.18 -12.94
N ASN A 119 -16.13 -8.40 -13.94
CA ASN A 119 -14.77 -7.88 -14.05
C ASN A 119 -14.39 -7.14 -12.76
N PRO A 120 -13.13 -7.22 -12.31
CA PRO A 120 -12.69 -6.46 -11.16
C PRO A 120 -12.62 -4.97 -11.49
N ASP A 121 -13.03 -4.14 -10.55
CA ASP A 121 -12.89 -2.69 -10.64
C ASP A 121 -11.47 -2.26 -10.29
N TRP A 122 -10.86 -2.96 -9.31
CA TRP A 122 -9.53 -2.66 -8.80
C TRP A 122 -8.69 -3.92 -8.58
N ILE A 123 -7.40 -3.79 -8.87
CA ILE A 123 -6.36 -4.69 -8.39
C ILE A 123 -5.50 -3.94 -7.38
N ILE A 124 -5.41 -4.45 -6.16
CA ILE A 124 -4.49 -3.95 -5.14
C ILE A 124 -3.28 -4.86 -5.11
N SER A 125 -2.13 -4.29 -5.43
CA SER A 125 -0.86 -4.97 -5.63
C SER A 125 0.17 -4.59 -4.56
N ASP A 126 1.18 -5.44 -4.44
CA ASP A 126 2.34 -5.27 -3.58
C ASP A 126 3.61 -5.06 -4.41
N TYR A 127 4.77 -4.93 -3.76
CA TYR A 127 6.01 -4.43 -4.38
C TYR A 127 6.65 -5.40 -5.38
N ALA A 128 6.36 -6.70 -5.25
CA ALA A 128 7.03 -7.73 -6.03
C ALA A 128 6.50 -7.85 -7.47
N SER A 129 5.24 -7.50 -7.71
CA SER A 129 4.53 -7.67 -8.97
C SER A 129 4.79 -6.52 -9.96
N HIS A 130 6.04 -6.37 -10.41
CA HIS A 130 6.44 -5.26 -11.29
C HIS A 130 5.72 -5.27 -12.66
N TRP A 131 5.22 -6.43 -13.10
CA TRP A 131 4.53 -6.64 -14.37
C TRP A 131 3.01 -6.38 -14.28
N LEU A 132 2.45 -6.25 -13.07
CA LEU A 132 1.01 -6.26 -12.86
C LEU A 132 0.32 -4.95 -13.25
N SER A 133 0.99 -3.80 -13.08
CA SER A 133 0.44 -2.51 -13.52
C SER A 133 0.23 -2.46 -15.03
N GLY A 134 1.18 -2.98 -15.81
CA GLY A 134 1.06 -3.10 -17.27
C GLY A 134 -0.07 -4.05 -17.67
N LEU A 135 -0.14 -5.23 -17.04
CA LEU A 135 -1.23 -6.19 -17.27
C LEU A 135 -2.60 -5.58 -16.96
N ALA A 136 -2.75 -4.88 -15.83
CA ALA A 136 -4.01 -4.24 -15.45
C ALA A 136 -4.44 -3.17 -16.47
N ALA A 137 -3.47 -2.38 -16.98
CA ALA A 137 -3.74 -1.37 -18.00
C ALA A 137 -4.19 -1.99 -19.33
N GLU A 138 -3.57 -3.09 -19.77
CA GLU A 138 -3.97 -3.84 -20.97
C GLU A 138 -5.42 -4.37 -20.85
N MET A 139 -5.84 -4.73 -19.64
CA MET A 139 -7.19 -5.23 -19.34
C MET A 139 -8.20 -4.13 -19.00
N GLY A 140 -7.78 -2.85 -18.95
CA GLY A 140 -8.65 -1.73 -18.59
C GLY A 140 -9.08 -1.71 -17.12
N VAL A 141 -8.33 -2.36 -16.22
CA VAL A 141 -8.64 -2.45 -14.78
C VAL A 141 -7.79 -1.45 -14.00
N SER A 142 -8.40 -0.77 -13.02
CA SER A 142 -7.64 0.16 -12.17
C SER A 142 -6.70 -0.58 -11.24
N CYS A 143 -5.49 -0.05 -11.02
CA CYS A 143 -4.49 -0.68 -10.17
C CYS A 143 -4.02 0.29 -9.06
N ALA A 144 -4.01 -0.20 -7.83
CA ALA A 144 -3.48 0.50 -6.66
C ALA A 144 -2.30 -0.26 -6.06
N PHE A 145 -1.38 0.47 -5.46
CA PHE A 145 -0.26 -0.08 -4.71
C PHE A 145 -0.51 0.09 -3.21
N PHE A 146 -0.49 -1.02 -2.48
CA PHE A 146 -0.59 -1.00 -1.03
C PHE A 146 0.79 -1.23 -0.41
N SER A 147 1.37 -0.15 0.11
CA SER A 147 2.68 -0.19 0.74
C SER A 147 2.55 -0.59 2.21
N LEU A 148 3.26 -1.65 2.60
CA LEU A 148 3.47 -1.98 4.01
C LEU A 148 4.73 -1.32 4.59
N PHE A 149 5.52 -0.68 3.74
CA PHE A 149 6.64 0.15 4.13
C PHE A 149 6.19 1.59 4.32
N ASN A 150 6.82 2.29 5.27
CA ASN A 150 6.57 3.71 5.44
C ASN A 150 7.17 4.50 4.25
N ALA A 151 6.72 5.74 4.06
CA ALA A 151 7.17 6.59 2.97
C ALA A 151 8.70 6.81 2.97
N ALA A 152 9.33 6.89 4.15
CA ALA A 152 10.77 7.06 4.26
C ALA A 152 11.56 5.82 3.80
N THR A 153 11.02 4.61 3.97
CA THR A 153 11.61 3.39 3.43
C THR A 153 11.39 3.28 1.93
N MET A 154 10.24 3.75 1.42
CA MET A 154 9.91 3.71 0.00
C MET A 154 10.90 4.47 -0.89
N VAL A 155 11.60 5.49 -0.36
CA VAL A 155 12.63 6.22 -1.12
C VAL A 155 13.80 5.33 -1.55
N PHE A 156 14.03 4.20 -0.90
CA PHE A 156 15.10 3.26 -1.25
C PHE A 156 14.67 2.18 -2.25
N PHE A 157 13.37 2.11 -2.58
CA PHE A 157 12.84 1.17 -3.56
C PHE A 157 12.80 1.81 -4.95
N GLY A 158 13.46 1.17 -5.92
CA GLY A 158 13.47 1.59 -7.32
C GLY A 158 14.88 1.54 -7.93
N PRO A 159 15.01 1.84 -9.24
CA PRO A 159 16.32 1.92 -9.88
C PRO A 159 17.21 2.93 -9.12
N PRO A 160 18.46 2.57 -8.77
CA PRO A 160 19.35 3.46 -8.01
C PRO A 160 19.48 4.86 -8.61
N ALA A 161 19.45 4.97 -9.95
CA ALA A 161 19.47 6.24 -10.65
C ALA A 161 18.24 7.12 -10.38
N LYS A 162 17.03 6.53 -10.34
CA LYS A 162 15.79 7.25 -10.03
C LYS A 162 15.74 7.64 -8.54
N VAL A 163 16.12 6.71 -7.67
CA VAL A 163 16.21 6.97 -6.22
C VAL A 163 17.19 8.11 -5.94
N ALA A 164 18.37 8.09 -6.55
CA ALA A 164 19.36 9.16 -6.42
C ALA A 164 18.85 10.49 -6.96
N SER A 165 18.20 10.52 -8.13
CA SER A 165 17.67 11.75 -8.70
C SER A 165 16.58 12.38 -7.82
N GLU A 166 15.67 11.58 -7.27
CA GLU A 166 14.62 12.07 -6.36
C GLU A 166 15.21 12.52 -5.02
N SER A 167 16.21 11.79 -4.50
CA SER A 167 16.91 12.18 -3.28
C SER A 167 17.59 13.54 -3.41
N ILE A 168 18.21 13.82 -4.56
CA ILE A 168 18.81 15.13 -4.88
C ILE A 168 17.74 16.22 -4.91
N LYS A 169 16.57 15.98 -5.51
CA LYS A 169 15.47 16.96 -5.53
C LYS A 169 14.97 17.29 -4.14
N ILE A 170 14.77 16.28 -3.29
CA ILE A 170 14.35 16.47 -1.89
C ILE A 170 15.41 17.26 -1.13
N TYR A 171 16.69 16.89 -1.26
CA TYR A 171 17.79 17.60 -0.63
C TYR A 171 17.82 19.08 -1.04
N ASN A 172 17.70 19.37 -2.34
CA ASN A 172 17.67 20.73 -2.85
C ASN A 172 16.46 21.50 -2.30
N ALA A 173 15.26 20.91 -2.30
CA ALA A 173 14.06 21.55 -1.77
C ALA A 173 14.18 21.88 -0.27
N ILE A 174 14.79 20.99 0.52
CA ILE A 174 15.07 21.24 1.94
C ILE A 174 16.11 22.36 2.09
N SER A 175 17.21 22.28 1.34
CA SER A 175 18.28 23.28 1.38
C SER A 175 17.75 24.67 1.01
N ASP A 176 16.98 24.78 -0.07
CA ASP A 176 16.34 26.02 -0.51
C ASP A 176 15.35 26.52 0.53
N GLY A 177 14.58 25.62 1.16
CA GLY A 177 13.68 25.97 2.26
C GLY A 177 14.42 26.55 3.47
N VAL A 178 15.56 25.98 3.84
CA VAL A 178 16.41 26.48 4.94
C VAL A 178 17.00 27.84 4.58
N VAL A 179 17.56 28.02 3.38
CA VAL A 179 18.11 29.31 2.93
C VAL A 179 17.03 30.39 2.94
N ASN A 180 15.85 30.10 2.37
CA ASN A 180 14.73 31.04 2.38
C ASN A 180 14.24 31.40 3.78
N LEU A 181 14.26 30.45 4.73
CA LEU A 181 13.91 30.72 6.13
C LEU A 181 14.96 31.60 6.80
N VAL A 182 16.24 31.35 6.54
CA VAL A 182 17.36 32.14 7.07
C VAL A 182 17.27 33.58 6.55
N ASP A 183 17.07 33.78 5.25
CA ASP A 183 16.91 35.11 4.64
C ASP A 183 15.74 35.87 5.27
N LYS A 184 14.56 35.24 5.34
CA LYS A 184 13.38 35.85 5.97
C LYS A 184 13.55 36.12 7.46
N PHE A 185 14.33 35.32 8.17
CA PHE A 185 14.60 35.51 9.59
C PHE A 185 15.51 36.72 9.82
N PHE A 186 16.53 36.90 8.99
CA PHE A 186 17.43 38.06 9.09
C PHE A 186 16.80 39.36 8.61
N GLU A 187 15.85 39.31 7.69
CA GLU A 187 15.05 40.47 7.26
C GLU A 187 13.86 40.79 8.18
N MET A 188 13.62 39.97 9.21
CA MET A 188 12.44 40.10 10.07
C MET A 188 12.54 41.31 10.99
N GLN A 189 11.55 42.21 10.94
CA GLN A 189 11.47 43.32 11.89
C GLN A 189 11.26 42.80 13.32
N ARG A 190 11.89 43.46 14.30
CA ARG A 190 11.88 43.06 15.72
C ARG A 190 10.49 42.73 16.27
N HIS A 191 9.47 43.50 15.90
CA HIS A 191 8.09 43.27 16.33
C HIS A 191 7.51 41.96 15.79
N ASP A 192 7.81 41.61 14.53
CA ASP A 192 7.32 40.38 13.90
C ASP A 192 8.07 39.15 14.40
N ALA A 193 9.36 39.30 14.73
CA ALA A 193 10.15 38.27 15.42
C ALA A 193 9.57 37.92 16.79
N LEU A 194 9.17 38.93 17.58
CA LEU A 194 8.55 38.72 18.90
C LEU A 194 7.17 38.04 18.78
N LYS A 195 6.35 38.40 17.79
CA LYS A 195 5.07 37.72 17.52
C LYS A 195 5.27 36.26 17.10
N THR A 196 6.24 36.01 16.22
CA THR A 196 6.56 34.65 15.75
C THR A 196 7.04 33.77 16.91
N LEU A 197 7.84 34.31 17.83
CA LEU A 197 8.30 33.62 19.03
C LEU A 197 7.15 33.27 19.98
N ASP A 198 6.21 34.20 20.23
CA ASP A 198 5.02 33.95 21.05
C ASP A 198 4.12 32.86 20.43
N ILE A 199 3.93 32.86 19.11
CA ILE A 199 3.20 31.80 18.40
C ILE A 199 3.91 30.44 18.54
N TYR A 200 5.24 30.41 18.39
CA TYR A 200 6.02 29.18 18.52
C TYR A 200 5.90 28.57 19.93
N ILE A 201 6.02 29.40 20.97
CA ILE A 201 5.88 28.97 22.37
C ILE A 201 4.47 28.41 22.63
N ARG A 202 3.43 29.04 22.09
CA ARG A 202 2.04 28.55 22.21
C ARG A 202 1.81 27.25 21.43
N GLY A 203 2.46 27.09 20.27
CA GLY A 203 2.35 25.90 19.42
C GLY A 203 2.96 24.65 20.04
N GLN A 204 4.05 24.79 20.81
CA GLN A 204 4.67 23.69 21.55
C GLN A 204 3.72 23.12 22.64
N GLY A 205 2.87 23.94 23.25
CA GLY A 205 1.89 23.51 24.24
C GLY A 205 0.72 22.68 23.68
N ASN A 206 0.44 22.75 22.37
CA ASN A 206 -0.74 22.13 21.74
C ASN A 206 -0.45 20.83 20.97
N ARG A 207 0.82 20.38 20.88
CA ARG A 207 1.20 19.19 20.09
C ARG A 207 0.81 17.83 20.69
N GLN A 208 0.14 17.80 21.84
CA GLN A 208 -0.20 16.56 22.54
C GLN A 208 -1.60 15.99 22.22
N LYS A 209 -2.32 16.47 21.20
CA LYS A 209 -3.69 15.98 20.90
C LYS A 209 -3.83 15.44 19.46
N ASN A 210 -3.81 14.11 19.40
CA ASN A 210 -3.98 13.15 18.30
C ASN A 210 -4.99 13.47 17.19
N THR A 211 -4.64 13.10 15.96
CA THR A 211 -5.49 12.35 14.99
C THR A 211 -4.60 11.66 13.94
N PRO A 212 -4.83 10.38 13.59
CA PRO A 212 -4.11 9.70 12.51
C PRO A 212 -4.84 9.94 11.18
N PHE A 213 -4.21 10.70 10.28
CA PHE A 213 -4.67 10.84 8.89
C PHE A 213 -3.98 9.80 8.00
N LEU A 214 -4.75 9.16 7.11
CA LEU A 214 -4.27 8.39 5.97
C LEU A 214 -3.95 9.37 4.82
N PRO A 215 -2.70 9.58 4.40
CA PRO A 215 -2.42 10.37 3.22
C PRO A 215 -2.60 9.51 1.96
N LEU A 216 -3.50 9.96 1.08
CA LEU A 216 -3.63 9.49 -0.29
C LEU A 216 -2.65 10.27 -1.17
N VAL A 217 -1.78 9.59 -1.90
CA VAL A 217 -0.88 10.23 -2.88
C VAL A 217 -1.03 9.52 -4.23
N ARG A 218 -1.14 10.30 -5.31
CA ARG A 218 -1.20 9.80 -6.68
C ARG A 218 0.13 10.10 -7.38
N TYR A 219 0.78 9.08 -7.94
CA TYR A 219 2.03 9.24 -8.69
C TYR A 219 2.00 8.35 -9.93
N GLU A 220 2.29 8.92 -11.10
CA GLU A 220 2.29 8.22 -12.41
C GLU A 220 1.01 7.38 -12.68
N GLY A 221 -0.15 7.88 -12.26
CA GLY A 221 -1.44 7.19 -12.44
C GLY A 221 -1.75 6.09 -11.41
N GLN A 222 -0.79 5.77 -10.54
CA GLN A 222 -0.95 4.78 -9.48
C GLN A 222 -1.32 5.45 -8.15
N LEU A 223 -2.30 4.89 -7.43
CA LEU A 223 -2.71 5.35 -6.11
C LEU A 223 -1.89 4.62 -5.03
N PHE A 224 -1.28 5.39 -4.13
CA PHE A 224 -0.50 4.89 -3.00
C PHE A 224 -1.31 5.01 -1.71
N LEU A 225 -1.49 3.89 -1.01
CA LEU A 225 -2.10 3.83 0.32
C LEU A 225 -1.02 3.53 1.36
N PHE A 226 -0.83 4.45 2.31
CA PHE A 226 0.15 4.32 3.40
C PHE A 226 -0.54 3.98 4.72
N TRP A 227 -0.12 2.91 5.37
CA TRP A 227 -0.51 2.59 6.74
C TRP A 227 0.51 3.14 7.72
N THR A 228 0.09 4.01 8.65
CA THR A 228 0.90 4.42 9.80
C THR A 228 0.37 3.70 11.04
N GLN A 229 1.25 3.01 11.77
CA GLN A 229 0.86 2.49 13.09
C GLN A 229 0.67 3.66 14.05
N PRO A 230 -0.36 3.63 14.93
CA PRO A 230 -0.43 4.57 16.03
C PRO A 230 0.79 4.36 16.94
N THR A 231 1.50 5.45 17.26
CA THR A 231 2.60 5.44 18.22
C THR A 231 2.07 5.01 19.58
N VAL A 232 2.49 3.82 20.04
CA VAL A 232 2.29 3.42 21.44
C VAL A 232 3.32 4.20 22.26
N GLU A 233 2.86 5.07 23.15
CA GLU A 233 3.74 5.71 24.12
C GLU A 233 4.45 4.63 24.96
N PRO A 234 5.76 4.75 25.21
CA PRO A 234 6.42 3.84 26.15
C PRO A 234 5.84 4.10 27.54
N THR A 235 5.10 3.12 28.08
CA THR A 235 4.80 3.09 29.51
C THR A 235 6.11 3.10 30.29
N ALA A 236 6.31 4.17 31.06
CA ALA A 236 7.41 4.31 31.99
C ALA A 236 7.39 3.14 33.00
N LEU A 237 8.56 2.52 33.16
CA LEU A 237 8.86 1.58 34.25
C LEU A 237 9.00 2.32 35.57
#